data_AF-A0A7W1GLI9-F1
#
_entry.id   AF-A0A7W1GLI9-F1
#
_cell.length_a   1.000
_cell.length_b   1.000
_cell.length_c   1.000
_cell.angle_alpha   90.00
_cell.angle_beta   90.00
_cell.angle_gamma   90.00
#
_symmetry.space_group_name_H-M   'P 1'
#
loop_
_entity.id
_entity.type
_entity.pdbx_description
1 polymer ?
#
loop_
_entity_poly.entity_id
_entity_poly.type
_entity_poly.pdbx_seq_one_letter_code
_entity_poly.pdbx_strand_id
1 'polypeptide(L)'
;ISAAIRGTNDHLSIGIGGTRQAVLSAAALRCLGGGLQAQLWPTARSEIEAAREAGVDDVSRVFGIDDFSRGDVIVAATGVSSGDLLRGVRFLADSARTHSLVMCTRCNWVRFVDGIHFFARERKEEVRLLGY
;
A
#
# COMPACT_ATOMS: atom_id res chain seq x y z
N ILE A 1 -1.89 -6.50 -1.37
CA ILE A 1 -2.94 -5.50 -1.68
C ILE A 1 -3.75 -5.90 -2.90
N SER A 2 -3.11 -6.21 -4.03
CA SER A 2 -3.79 -6.69 -5.25
C SER A 2 -4.73 -7.87 -4.99
N ALA A 3 -4.30 -8.85 -4.19
CA ALA A 3 -5.12 -10.00 -3.78
C ALA A 3 -6.44 -9.66 -3.06
N ALA A 4 -6.58 -8.46 -2.50
CA ALA A 4 -7.81 -8.01 -1.83
C ALA A 4 -8.73 -7.19 -2.76
N ILE A 5 -8.36 -7.01 -4.03
CA ILE A 5 -9.10 -6.22 -5.02
C ILE A 5 -9.52 -7.14 -6.15
N ARG A 6 -10.83 -7.29 -6.35
CA ARG A 6 -11.37 -8.11 -7.44
C ARG A 6 -10.96 -7.54 -8.80
N GLY A 7 -10.60 -8.41 -9.74
CA GLY A 7 -10.19 -8.04 -11.09
C GLY A 7 -8.68 -7.92 -11.29
N THR A 8 -7.87 -8.01 -10.23
CA THR A 8 -6.40 -8.08 -10.34
C THR A 8 -5.88 -9.46 -10.73
N ASN A 9 -6.73 -10.51 -10.62
CA ASN A 9 -6.37 -11.92 -10.80
C ASN A 9 -5.32 -12.45 -9.80
N ASP A 10 -5.03 -11.69 -8.75
CA ASP A 10 -4.27 -12.14 -7.60
C ASP A 10 -5.20 -12.63 -6.49
N HIS A 11 -4.80 -13.68 -5.78
CA HIS A 11 -5.63 -14.31 -4.74
C HIS A 11 -4.91 -14.47 -3.40
N LEU A 12 -3.59 -14.60 -3.43
CA LEU A 12 -2.77 -14.85 -2.24
C LEU A 12 -1.34 -14.35 -2.46
N SER A 13 -0.69 -13.90 -1.38
CA SER A 13 0.75 -13.61 -1.36
C SER A 13 1.36 -14.32 -0.16
N ILE A 14 2.39 -15.12 -0.40
CA ILE A 14 3.15 -15.85 0.63
C ILE A 14 4.62 -15.55 0.40
N GLY A 15 5.34 -15.22 1.48
CA GLY A 15 6.78 -15.04 1.42
C GLY A 15 7.32 -14.39 2.68
N ILE A 16 8.64 -14.24 2.70
CA ILE A 16 9.36 -13.50 3.74
C ILE A 16 9.60 -12.08 3.21
N GLY A 17 9.21 -11.08 4.00
CA GLY A 17 9.33 -9.67 3.64
C GLY A 17 9.67 -8.82 4.85
N GLY A 18 9.87 -7.52 4.63
CA GLY A 18 10.22 -6.61 5.71
C GLY A 18 9.04 -6.25 6.61
N THR A 19 9.33 -6.05 7.90
CA THR A 19 8.32 -5.72 8.93
C THR A 19 7.56 -4.43 8.61
N ARG A 20 8.21 -3.41 8.06
CA ARG A 20 7.55 -2.14 7.69
C ARG A 20 6.52 -2.34 6.57
N GLN A 21 6.84 -3.20 5.59
CA GLN A 21 5.95 -3.55 4.50
C GLN A 21 4.73 -4.33 5.01
N ALA A 22 4.90 -5.19 6.03
CA ALA A 22 3.78 -5.85 6.69
C ALA A 22 2.83 -4.85 7.36
N VAL A 23 3.36 -3.83 8.05
CA VAL A 23 2.55 -2.74 8.65
C VAL A 23 1.73 -2.00 7.59
N LEU A 24 2.37 -1.57 6.49
CA LEU A 24 1.68 -0.87 5.40
C LEU A 24 0.64 -1.76 4.70
N SER A 25 0.95 -3.05 4.54
CA SER A 25 0.02 -4.01 3.94
C SER A 25 -1.18 -4.26 4.84
N ALA A 26 -0.99 -4.41 6.15
CA ALA A 26 -2.07 -4.57 7.12
C ALA A 26 -3.00 -3.34 7.13
N ALA A 27 -2.43 -2.13 7.15
CA ALA A 27 -3.17 -0.88 7.04
C ALA A 27 -4.08 -0.84 5.78
N ALA A 28 -3.54 -1.21 4.62
CA ALA A 28 -4.30 -1.25 3.37
C ALA A 28 -5.36 -2.36 3.37
N LEU A 29 -5.01 -3.56 3.84
CA LEU A 29 -5.91 -4.71 3.88
C LEU A 29 -7.09 -4.48 4.84
N ARG A 30 -6.89 -3.77 5.95
CA ARG A 30 -7.99 -3.36 6.85
C ARG A 30 -9.00 -2.45 6.14
N CYS A 31 -8.54 -1.57 5.26
CA CYS A 31 -9.43 -0.73 4.46
C CYS A 31 -10.19 -1.52 3.37
N LEU A 32 -9.64 -2.66 2.94
CA LEU A 32 -10.17 -3.47 1.83
C LEU A 32 -10.95 -4.72 2.30
N GLY A 33 -10.99 -4.98 3.61
CA GLY A 33 -11.60 -6.19 4.17
C GLY A 33 -10.79 -7.47 3.94
N GLY A 34 -9.47 -7.35 3.72
CA GLY A 34 -8.55 -8.47 3.56
C GLY A 34 -7.97 -8.97 4.89
N GLY A 35 -7.22 -10.07 4.83
CA GLY A 35 -6.51 -10.66 5.98
C GLY A 35 -4.99 -10.65 5.80
N LEU A 36 -4.27 -10.61 6.92
CA LEU A 36 -2.81 -10.76 6.97
C LEU A 36 -2.44 -11.58 8.20
N GLN A 37 -1.52 -12.53 8.00
CA GLN A 37 -0.82 -13.24 9.07
C GLN A 37 0.67 -13.18 8.79
N ALA A 38 1.47 -13.00 9.84
CA ALA A 38 2.92 -12.96 9.73
C ALA A 38 3.58 -13.49 11.01
N GLN A 39 4.82 -13.93 10.89
CA GLN A 39 5.66 -14.39 11.98
C GLN A 39 7.02 -13.70 11.83
N LEU A 40 7.71 -13.45 12.95
CA LEU A 40 9.08 -12.96 12.87
C LEU A 40 9.98 -14.06 12.30
N TRP A 41 10.92 -13.67 11.44
CA TRP A 41 11.90 -14.58 10.85
C TRP A 41 13.32 -14.10 11.18
N PRO A 42 13.75 -14.20 12.46
CA PRO A 42 15.10 -13.83 12.84
C PRO A 42 16.11 -14.79 12.22
N THR A 43 17.16 -14.24 11.63
CA THR A 43 18.30 -14.94 11.04
C THR A 43 19.54 -14.92 11.92
N ALA A 44 19.56 -14.05 12.93
CA ALA A 44 20.62 -13.95 13.93
C ALA A 44 20.08 -13.89 15.37
N ARG A 45 20.90 -14.34 16.33
CA ARG A 45 20.55 -14.31 17.76
C ARG A 45 20.30 -12.89 18.28
N SER A 46 21.05 -11.91 17.78
CA SER A 46 20.84 -10.49 18.12
C SER A 46 19.45 -9.99 17.74
N GLU A 47 18.84 -10.51 16.67
CA GLU A 47 17.49 -10.15 16.27
C GLU A 47 16.43 -10.75 17.21
N ILE A 48 16.70 -11.93 17.78
CA ILE A 48 15.86 -12.53 18.83
C ILE A 48 15.94 -11.68 20.11
N GLU A 49 17.14 -11.26 20.49
CA GLU A 49 17.36 -10.40 21.66
C GLU A 49 16.68 -9.03 21.48
N ALA A 50 16.83 -8.41 20.30
CA ALA A 50 16.13 -7.16 19.97
C ALA A 50 14.61 -7.31 19.97
N ALA A 51 14.07 -8.45 19.50
CA ALA A 51 12.63 -8.72 19.56
C ALA A 51 12.14 -8.80 21.01
N ARG A 52 12.89 -9.46 21.89
CA ARG A 52 12.58 -9.53 23.34
C ARG A 52 12.62 -8.15 23.99
N GLU A 53 13.63 -7.35 23.69
CA GLU A 53 13.73 -5.96 24.17
C GLU A 53 12.55 -5.10 23.71
N ALA A 54 12.01 -5.37 22.53
CA ALA A 54 10.79 -4.75 21.99
C ALA A 54 9.48 -5.35 22.54
N GLY A 55 9.54 -6.27 23.51
CA GLY A 55 8.39 -6.90 24.15
C GLY A 55 7.81 -8.10 23.39
N VAL A 56 8.59 -8.74 22.51
CA VAL A 56 8.22 -9.97 21.81
C VAL A 56 9.07 -11.13 22.34
N ASP A 57 8.55 -11.82 23.36
CA ASP A 57 9.25 -12.93 24.01
C ASP A 57 9.35 -14.19 23.15
N ASP A 58 8.31 -14.43 22.36
CA ASP A 58 8.16 -15.58 21.47
C ASP A 58 8.19 -15.14 20.00
N VAL A 59 9.32 -15.38 19.34
CA VAL A 59 9.50 -15.10 17.90
C VAL A 59 8.67 -16.04 17.02
N SER A 60 8.18 -17.15 17.56
CA SER A 60 7.29 -18.08 16.85
C SER A 60 5.83 -17.65 16.87
N ARG A 61 5.48 -16.59 17.61
CA ARG A 61 4.13 -16.03 17.64
C ARG A 61 3.69 -15.61 16.23
N VAL A 62 2.47 -16.01 15.87
CA VAL A 62 1.78 -15.51 14.69
C VAL A 62 1.04 -14.21 15.03
N PHE A 63 1.35 -13.16 14.30
CA PHE A 63 0.71 -11.86 14.37
C PHE A 63 -0.44 -11.78 13.36
N GLY A 64 -1.60 -11.31 13.83
CA GLY A 64 -2.75 -11.02 12.98
C GLY A 64 -2.72 -9.60 12.43
N ILE A 65 -3.69 -9.27 11.58
CA ILE A 65 -3.77 -7.94 10.94
C ILE A 65 -3.87 -6.78 11.96
N ASP A 66 -4.57 -6.97 13.08
CA ASP A 66 -4.76 -5.96 14.11
C ASP A 66 -3.54 -5.77 15.02
N ASP A 67 -2.57 -6.70 14.99
CA ASP A 67 -1.29 -6.52 15.67
C ASP A 67 -0.43 -5.45 14.97
N PHE A 68 -0.58 -5.31 13.64
CA PHE A 68 0.22 -4.39 12.83
C PHE A 68 -0.37 -2.98 12.71
N SER A 69 -1.70 -2.85 12.79
CA SER A 69 -2.38 -1.58 12.55
C SER A 69 -3.64 -1.47 13.39
N ARG A 70 -3.57 -0.63 14.44
CA ARG A 70 -4.68 -0.38 15.36
C ARG A 70 -5.37 0.94 15.06
N GLY A 71 -6.66 1.03 15.37
CA GLY A 71 -7.45 2.25 15.24
C GLY A 71 -7.81 2.60 13.79
N ASP A 72 -8.08 3.88 13.55
CA ASP A 72 -8.47 4.40 12.25
C ASP A 72 -7.25 4.69 11.37
N VAL A 73 -7.35 4.29 10.10
CA VAL A 73 -6.23 4.33 9.18
C VAL A 73 -6.66 4.94 7.86
N ILE A 74 -5.79 5.77 7.31
CA ILE A 74 -5.86 6.26 5.94
C ILE A 74 -4.62 5.76 5.22
N VAL A 75 -4.80 5.14 4.07
CA VAL A 75 -3.71 4.71 3.20
C VAL A 75 -3.79 5.46 1.89
N ALA A 76 -2.64 5.97 1.44
CA ALA A 76 -2.46 6.57 0.13
C ALA A 76 -1.27 5.91 -0.57
N ALA A 77 -1.44 5.55 -1.84
CA ALA A 77 -0.40 5.00 -2.69
C ALA A 77 -0.49 5.59 -4.09
N THR A 78 0.65 5.83 -4.74
CA THR A 78 0.73 6.34 -6.11
C THR A 78 1.67 5.45 -6.92
N GLY A 79 1.27 5.07 -8.12
CA GLY A 79 2.11 4.28 -9.01
C GLY A 79 3.30 5.09 -9.52
N VAL A 80 4.52 4.62 -9.26
CA VAL A 80 5.74 5.19 -9.85
C VAL A 80 5.96 4.59 -11.23
N SER A 81 6.11 3.26 -11.28
CA SER A 81 6.02 2.44 -12.49
C SER A 81 4.64 1.78 -12.58
N SER A 82 4.28 1.30 -13.78
CA SER A 82 3.00 0.61 -13.96
C SER A 82 3.07 -0.79 -13.36
N GLY A 83 2.10 -1.09 -12.50
CA GLY A 83 1.82 -2.44 -12.01
C GLY A 83 0.33 -2.75 -12.16
N ASP A 84 -0.08 -3.89 -11.62
CA ASP A 84 -1.44 -4.43 -11.83
C ASP A 84 -2.54 -3.54 -11.24
N LEU A 85 -2.23 -2.81 -10.16
CA LEU A 85 -3.19 -1.97 -9.46
C LEU A 85 -3.13 -0.49 -9.86
N LEU A 86 -1.91 0.04 -10.03
CA LEU A 86 -1.69 1.46 -10.29
C LEU A 86 -0.84 1.66 -11.54
N ARG A 87 -1.29 2.55 -12.41
CA ARG A 87 -0.49 3.03 -13.53
C ARG A 87 0.68 3.87 -13.01
N GLY A 88 1.84 3.72 -13.63
CA GLY A 88 3.00 4.55 -13.35
C GLY A 88 2.80 5.99 -13.79
N VAL A 89 3.69 6.86 -13.33
CA VAL A 89 3.71 8.27 -13.75
C VAL A 89 3.96 8.34 -15.25
N ARG A 90 3.12 9.09 -15.97
CA ARG A 90 3.29 9.35 -17.41
C ARG A 90 3.61 10.82 -17.60
N PHE A 91 4.79 11.09 -18.13
CA PHE A 91 5.18 12.43 -18.52
C PHE A 91 4.64 12.73 -19.92
N LEU A 92 3.99 13.87 -20.07
CA LEU A 92 3.55 14.49 -21.31
C LEU A 92 4.40 15.73 -21.57
N ALA A 93 4.17 16.40 -22.69
CA ALA A 93 4.97 17.58 -23.08
C ALA A 93 4.94 18.71 -22.04
N ASP A 94 3.78 18.93 -21.42
CA ASP A 94 3.47 20.07 -20.54
C ASP A 94 3.03 19.66 -19.12
N SER A 95 2.89 18.36 -18.89
CA SER A 95 2.23 17.83 -17.70
C SER A 95 2.70 16.42 -17.32
N ALA A 96 2.39 16.00 -16.08
CA ALA A 96 2.54 14.63 -15.63
C ALA A 96 1.17 14.07 -15.20
N ARG A 97 0.87 12.83 -15.58
CA ARG A 97 -0.29 12.10 -15.08
C ARG A 97 0.12 11.07 -14.04
N THR A 98 -0.58 11.08 -12.92
CA THR A 98 -0.41 10.13 -11.81
C THR A 98 -1.69 9.34 -11.59
N HIS A 99 -1.56 8.08 -11.19
CA HIS A 99 -2.68 7.26 -10.76
C HIS A 99 -2.45 6.81 -9.32
N SER A 100 -3.37 7.22 -8.44
CA SER A 100 -3.27 7.02 -7.01
C SER A 100 -4.47 6.24 -6.48
N LEU A 101 -4.27 5.61 -5.34
CA LEU A 101 -5.29 4.94 -4.55
C LEU A 101 -5.28 5.58 -3.17
N VAL A 102 -6.45 6.01 -2.70
CA VAL A 102 -6.64 6.49 -1.33
C VAL A 102 -7.77 5.69 -0.71
N MET A 103 -7.62 5.28 0.54
CA MET A 103 -8.62 4.49 1.26
C MET A 103 -8.61 4.84 2.74
N CYS A 104 -9.75 4.64 3.41
CA CYS A 104 -9.91 4.98 4.82
C CYS A 104 -10.82 3.97 5.52
N THR A 105 -10.38 3.42 6.66
CA THR A 105 -11.18 2.50 7.47
C THR A 105 -12.40 3.20 8.06
N ARG A 106 -12.22 4.38 8.67
CA ARG A 106 -13.31 5.13 9.33
C ARG A 106 -14.36 5.62 8.35
N CYS A 107 -13.92 6.09 7.19
CA CYS A 107 -14.83 6.68 6.20
C CYS A 107 -15.43 5.64 5.25
N ASN A 108 -14.95 4.40 5.29
CA ASN A 108 -15.40 3.27 4.48
C ASN A 108 -15.51 3.59 2.97
N TRP A 109 -14.43 4.12 2.41
CA TRP A 109 -14.33 4.33 0.96
C TRP A 109 -12.94 3.98 0.45
N VAL A 110 -12.92 3.63 -0.84
CA VAL A 110 -11.71 3.42 -1.64
C VAL A 110 -11.86 4.28 -2.89
N ARG A 111 -10.88 5.14 -3.16
CA ARG A 111 -10.89 6.07 -4.29
C ARG A 111 -9.65 5.86 -5.14
N PHE A 112 -9.87 5.59 -6.41
CA PHE A 112 -8.85 5.74 -7.43
C PHE A 112 -8.87 7.18 -7.91
N VAL A 113 -7.70 7.82 -7.96
CA VAL A 113 -7.53 9.23 -8.28
C VAL A 113 -6.58 9.34 -9.46
N ASP A 114 -7.09 9.84 -10.59
CA ASP A 114 -6.27 10.30 -11.70
C ASP A 114 -5.96 11.78 -11.50
N GLY A 115 -4.67 12.10 -11.39
CA GLY A 115 -4.18 13.48 -11.26
C GLY A 115 -3.43 13.90 -12.53
N ILE A 116 -3.66 15.13 -12.97
CA ILE A 116 -2.88 15.79 -14.04
C ILE A 116 -2.19 17.00 -13.40
N HIS A 117 -0.87 17.04 -13.50
CA HIS A 117 -0.01 18.04 -12.88
C HIS A 117 0.69 18.84 -13.98
N PHE A 118 0.27 20.08 -14.20
CA PHE A 118 0.91 20.97 -15.17
C PHE A 118 2.27 21.45 -14.66
N PHE A 119 3.29 21.47 -15.52
CA PHE A 119 4.61 22.00 -15.15
C PHE A 119 4.64 23.53 -15.14
N ALA A 120 3.84 24.17 -15.99
CA ALA A 120 3.68 25.62 -15.99
C ALA A 120 2.72 26.05 -14.87
N ARG A 121 3.11 27.06 -14.08
CA ARG A 121 2.28 27.60 -12.97
C ARG A 121 1.22 28.61 -13.43
N GLU A 122 1.43 29.27 -14.57
CA GLU A 122 0.65 30.45 -14.98
C GLU A 122 -0.20 30.22 -16.24
N ARG A 123 0.11 29.19 -17.04
CA ARG A 123 -0.66 28.83 -18.22
C ARG A 123 -1.55 27.64 -17.92
N LYS A 124 -2.86 27.87 -17.94
CA LYS A 124 -3.85 26.80 -17.97
C LYS A 124 -3.86 26.21 -19.38
N GLU A 125 -3.22 25.07 -19.56
CA GLU A 125 -3.29 24.33 -20.82
C GLU A 125 -4.55 23.46 -20.83
N GLU A 126 -4.96 23.01 -22.02
CA GLU A 126 -6.15 22.19 -22.20
C GLU A 126 -5.97 20.83 -21.53
N VAL A 127 -6.91 20.44 -20.65
CA VAL A 127 -6.88 19.13 -20.01
C VAL A 127 -7.31 18.06 -21.02
N ARG A 128 -6.36 17.25 -21.48
CA ARG A 128 -6.65 16.14 -22.40
C ARG A 128 -6.80 14.82 -21.66
N LEU A 129 -7.99 14.24 -21.70
CA LEU A 129 -8.24 12.88 -21.25
C LEU A 129 -7.85 11.91 -22.36
N LEU A 130 -6.75 11.16 -22.18
CA LEU A 130 -6.43 10.04 -23.07
C LEU A 130 -7.47 8.94 -22.87
N GLY A 131 -8.39 8.78 -23.82
CA GLY A 131 -9.42 7.73 -23.78
C GLY A 131 -10.74 7.97 -24.53
N TYR A 132 -10.91 9.12 -25.21
CA TYR A 132 -11.98 9.37 -26.19
C TYR A 132 -11.40 10.08 -27.40
#